data_AF-A0AAV1M4E1-F1
#
_entry.id   AF-A0AAV1M4E1-F1
#
_cell.length_a   1.000
_cell.length_b   1.000
_cell.length_c   1.000
_cell.angle_alpha   90.00
_cell.angle_beta   90.00
_cell.angle_gamma   90.00
#
_symmetry.space_group_name_H-M   'P 1'
#
loop_
_entity.id
_entity.type
_entity.pdbx_description
1 polymer ?
#
loop_
_entity_poly.entity_id
_entity_poly.type
_entity_poly.pdbx_seq_one_letter_code
_entity_poly.pdbx_strand_id
1 'polypeptide(L)'
;MWLKKVNECATVYGWDDKTTIHYAMQKLQGLAKTWYESLPSILFNWNEWQDRLINAFPYEYNYGQALEDMLKRKSKFNEPIEVYYYEKLALLNQCDIEGKRAVDCIIHGLTDKTIKSSATTLRCLQPEQLLRFLMSNKELNQPFERTYNNFRSGVNTDVISVNNNNRLTNKNNLIQNNNIYCYNCKEKGHPFLKCPKPIIKCGKCDRMGHKTENCFAVINANERPCS
;
A
#
# COMPACT_ATOMS: atom_id res chain seq x y z
N MET A 1 -2.47 -0.57 -26.50
CA MET A 1 -1.85 0.18 -25.38
C MET A 1 -0.51 0.87 -25.73
N TRP A 2 0.47 0.18 -26.35
CA TRP A 2 1.76 0.79 -26.70
C TRP A 2 1.65 1.94 -27.73
N LEU A 3 0.93 1.72 -28.84
CA LEU A 3 0.71 2.77 -29.86
C LEU A 3 0.09 4.05 -29.29
N LYS A 4 -0.85 3.94 -28.35
CA LYS A 4 -1.46 5.08 -27.65
C LYS A 4 -0.40 5.94 -26.96
N LYS A 5 0.54 5.31 -26.24
CA LYS A 5 1.65 6.02 -25.57
C LYS A 5 2.59 6.72 -26.57
N VAL A 6 2.87 6.09 -27.71
CA VAL A 6 3.68 6.72 -28.77
C VAL A 6 2.96 7.94 -29.34
N ASN A 7 1.65 7.84 -29.60
CA ASN A 7 0.83 8.96 -30.10
C ASN A 7 0.76 10.12 -29.11
N GLU A 8 0.60 9.83 -27.82
CA GLU A 8 0.65 10.84 -26.75
C GLU A 8 2.01 11.55 -26.72
N CYS A 9 3.12 10.80 -26.78
CA CYS A 9 4.47 11.39 -26.86
C CYS A 9 4.63 12.26 -28.11
N ALA A 10 4.24 11.77 -29.29
CA ALA A 10 4.33 12.52 -30.54
C ALA A 10 3.54 13.84 -30.45
N THR A 11 2.36 13.80 -29.82
CA THR A 11 1.53 15.00 -29.58
C THR A 11 2.22 15.98 -28.64
N VAL A 12 2.77 15.50 -27.51
CA VAL A 12 3.41 16.35 -26.50
C VAL A 12 4.66 17.05 -27.05
N TYR A 13 5.45 16.35 -27.87
CA TYR A 13 6.72 16.86 -28.39
C TYR A 13 6.62 17.44 -29.81
N GLY A 14 5.43 17.42 -30.42
CA GLY A 14 5.22 17.91 -31.78
C GLY A 14 6.00 17.13 -32.83
N TRP A 15 6.13 15.81 -32.67
CA TRP A 15 6.86 14.97 -33.62
C TRP A 15 6.09 14.83 -34.93
N ASP A 16 6.83 14.92 -36.03
CA ASP A 16 6.33 14.55 -37.35
C ASP A 16 6.36 13.02 -37.54
N ASP A 17 5.81 12.54 -38.66
CA ASP A 17 5.75 11.11 -38.96
C ASP A 17 7.13 10.46 -38.92
N LYS A 18 8.15 11.13 -39.49
CA LYS A 18 9.51 10.62 -39.57
C LYS A 18 10.12 10.44 -38.19
N THR A 19 9.99 11.45 -37.33
CA THR A 19 10.51 11.41 -35.95
C THR A 19 9.76 10.37 -35.13
N THR A 20 8.44 10.26 -35.31
CA THR A 20 7.61 9.28 -34.60
C THR A 20 7.97 7.85 -34.98
N ILE A 21 8.12 7.56 -36.29
CA ILE A 21 8.57 6.26 -36.80
C ILE A 21 9.98 5.95 -36.30
N HIS A 22 10.90 6.93 -36.37
CA HIS A 22 12.26 6.77 -35.87
C HIS A 22 12.29 6.44 -34.37
N TYR A 23 11.46 7.09 -33.56
CA TYR A 23 11.32 6.77 -32.15
C TYR A 23 10.76 5.35 -31.94
N ALA A 24 9.70 5.00 -32.67
CA ALA A 24 9.01 3.73 -32.56
C ALA A 24 9.91 2.54 -32.94
N MET A 25 10.65 2.63 -34.05
CA MET A 25 11.51 1.54 -34.54
C MET A 25 12.61 1.18 -33.54
N GLN A 26 13.15 2.16 -32.80
CA GLN A 26 14.20 1.95 -31.79
C GLN A 26 13.71 1.15 -30.57
N LYS A 27 12.38 1.04 -30.40
CA LYS A 27 11.74 0.28 -29.31
C LYS A 27 11.27 -1.10 -29.74
N LEU A 28 11.32 -1.42 -31.04
CA LEU A 28 10.97 -2.75 -31.53
C LEU A 28 12.05 -3.77 -31.15
N GLN A 29 11.61 -4.93 -30.68
CA GLN A 29 12.48 -6.04 -30.28
C GLN A 29 11.90 -7.37 -30.77
N GLY A 30 12.75 -8.40 -30.85
CA GLY A 30 12.35 -9.74 -31.27
C GLY A 30 11.66 -9.75 -32.64
N LEU A 31 10.53 -10.48 -32.74
CA LEU A 31 9.77 -10.61 -33.99
C LEU A 31 9.32 -9.27 -34.58
N ALA A 32 9.02 -8.28 -33.73
CA ALA A 32 8.63 -6.94 -34.20
C ALA A 32 9.78 -6.21 -34.90
N LYS A 33 11.01 -6.40 -34.42
CA LYS A 33 12.20 -5.84 -35.07
C LYS A 33 12.47 -6.51 -36.41
N THR A 34 12.46 -7.86 -36.43
CA THR A 34 12.66 -8.63 -37.67
C THR A 34 11.60 -8.30 -38.72
N TRP A 35 10.34 -8.17 -38.32
CA TRP A 35 9.26 -7.72 -39.19
C TRP A 35 9.58 -6.36 -39.82
N TYR A 36 9.95 -5.36 -39.01
CA TYR A 36 10.28 -4.03 -39.51
C TYR A 36 11.45 -4.04 -40.51
N GLU A 37 12.52 -4.80 -40.22
CA GLU A 37 13.68 -4.95 -41.10
C GLU A 37 13.37 -5.66 -42.43
N SER A 38 12.30 -6.46 -42.47
CA SER A 38 11.84 -7.18 -43.67
C SER A 38 10.89 -6.36 -44.56
N LEU A 39 10.50 -5.15 -44.16
CA LEU A 39 9.63 -4.31 -44.97
C LEU A 39 10.35 -3.86 -46.26
N PRO A 40 9.70 -3.93 -47.43
CA PRO A 40 10.31 -3.56 -48.71
C PRO A 40 10.54 -2.05 -48.86
N SER A 41 9.87 -1.25 -48.06
CA SER A 41 10.01 0.20 -47.98
C SER A 41 9.80 0.63 -46.54
N ILE A 42 10.45 1.71 -46.14
CA ILE A 42 10.24 2.38 -44.84
C ILE A 42 9.55 3.74 -45.00
N LEU A 43 9.24 4.14 -46.23
CA LEU A 43 8.64 5.44 -46.56
C LEU A 43 7.13 5.36 -46.39
N PHE A 44 6.69 5.31 -45.13
CA PHE A 44 5.27 5.36 -44.76
C PHE A 44 5.02 6.58 -43.88
N ASN A 45 3.81 7.12 -43.94
CA ASN A 45 3.36 8.05 -42.90
C ASN A 45 3.03 7.27 -41.62
N TRP A 46 2.83 7.99 -40.51
CA TRP A 46 2.63 7.35 -39.22
C TRP A 46 1.37 6.47 -39.16
N ASN A 47 0.28 6.89 -39.79
CA ASN A 47 -0.96 6.11 -39.83
C ASN A 47 -0.80 4.79 -40.59
N GLU A 48 -0.20 4.82 -41.78
CA GLU A 48 0.12 3.61 -42.55
C GLU A 48 1.04 2.67 -41.78
N TRP A 49 2.00 3.23 -41.04
CA TRP A 49 2.91 2.46 -40.20
C TRP A 49 2.16 1.76 -39.06
N GLN A 50 1.23 2.45 -38.39
CA GLN A 50 0.36 1.87 -37.36
C GLN A 50 -0.48 0.71 -37.91
N ASP A 51 -1.12 0.90 -39.06
CA ASP A 51 -1.96 -0.12 -39.69
C ASP A 51 -1.16 -1.37 -40.04
N ARG A 52 0.04 -1.19 -40.61
CA ARG A 52 0.93 -2.31 -40.93
C ARG A 52 1.38 -3.06 -39.68
N LEU A 53 1.69 -2.36 -38.60
CA LEU A 53 2.08 -2.99 -37.34
C LEU A 53 0.93 -3.81 -36.75
N ILE A 54 -0.29 -3.26 -36.73
CA ILE A 54 -1.48 -3.95 -36.21
C ILE A 54 -1.78 -5.20 -37.05
N ASN A 55 -1.68 -5.09 -38.38
CA ASN A 55 -1.91 -6.21 -39.30
C ASN A 55 -0.83 -7.30 -39.22
N ALA A 56 0.42 -6.92 -38.89
CA ALA A 56 1.51 -7.88 -38.72
C ALA A 56 1.44 -8.64 -37.39
N PHE A 57 0.84 -8.02 -36.37
CA PHE A 57 0.66 -8.59 -35.04
C PHE A 57 -0.82 -8.55 -34.65
N PRO A 58 -1.69 -9.30 -35.36
CA PRO A 58 -3.10 -9.38 -35.01
C PRO A 58 -3.20 -10.05 -33.64
N TYR A 59 -3.65 -9.28 -32.66
CA TYR A 59 -3.80 -9.73 -31.29
C TYR A 59 -5.29 -9.88 -30.99
N GLU A 60 -5.72 -11.11 -30.71
CA GLU A 60 -7.04 -11.36 -30.14
C GLU A 60 -7.01 -10.93 -28.67
N TYR A 61 -7.57 -9.75 -28.39
CA TYR A 61 -7.72 -9.29 -27.03
C TYR A 61 -8.95 -9.95 -26.39
N ASN A 62 -8.71 -11.01 -25.62
CA ASN A 62 -9.75 -11.63 -24.81
C ASN A 62 -9.94 -10.85 -23.52
N TYR A 63 -10.90 -9.91 -23.53
CA TYR A 63 -11.24 -9.12 -22.35
C TYR A 63 -11.68 -9.97 -21.16
N GLY A 64 -12.35 -11.10 -21.40
CA GLY A 64 -12.76 -12.04 -20.35
C GLY A 64 -11.55 -12.63 -19.60
N GLN A 65 -10.54 -13.08 -20.34
CA GLN A 65 -9.29 -13.56 -19.75
C GLN A 65 -8.55 -12.44 -19.00
N ALA A 66 -8.49 -11.24 -19.58
CA ALA A 66 -7.86 -10.10 -18.92
C ALA A 66 -8.52 -9.74 -17.59
N LEU A 67 -9.87 -9.79 -17.52
CA LEU A 67 -10.61 -9.61 -16.28
C LEU A 67 -10.33 -10.72 -15.27
N GLU A 68 -10.28 -11.98 -15.72
CA GLU A 68 -9.96 -13.12 -14.86
C GLU A 68 -8.57 -12.98 -14.27
N ASP A 69 -7.56 -12.69 -15.10
CA ASP A 69 -6.18 -12.47 -14.67
C ASP A 69 -6.07 -11.30 -13.69
N MET A 70 -6.76 -10.20 -14.00
CA MET A 70 -6.89 -9.05 -13.11
C MET A 70 -7.45 -9.50 -11.75
N LEU A 71 -8.60 -10.18 -11.69
CA LEU A 71 -9.22 -10.60 -10.42
C LEU A 71 -8.38 -11.62 -9.65
N LYS A 72 -7.72 -12.54 -10.37
CA LYS A 72 -6.86 -13.59 -9.82
C LYS A 72 -5.63 -13.02 -9.10
N ARG A 73 -5.12 -11.85 -9.53
CA ARG A 73 -4.01 -11.17 -8.83
C ARG A 73 -4.44 -10.70 -7.44
N LYS A 74 -4.00 -11.42 -6.42
CA LYS A 74 -4.17 -11.10 -4.98
C LYS A 74 -2.84 -10.87 -4.29
N SER A 75 -2.80 -10.05 -3.24
CA SER A 75 -1.56 -9.77 -2.52
C SER A 75 -1.03 -11.02 -1.79
N LYS A 76 0.28 -11.21 -1.74
CA LYS A 76 0.97 -12.30 -1.05
C LYS A 76 1.51 -11.82 0.30
N PHE A 77 1.67 -12.72 1.25
CA PHE A 77 2.12 -12.38 2.61
C PHE A 77 3.55 -11.79 2.64
N ASN A 78 4.45 -12.31 1.81
CA ASN A 78 5.86 -11.92 1.79
C ASN A 78 6.25 -11.12 0.54
N GLU A 79 5.30 -10.43 -0.10
CA GLU A 79 5.63 -9.51 -1.19
C GLU A 79 5.50 -8.05 -0.72
N PRO A 80 6.38 -7.14 -1.20
CA PRO A 80 6.19 -5.72 -0.95
C PRO A 80 4.83 -5.26 -1.50
N ILE A 81 4.07 -4.52 -0.69
CA ILE A 81 2.73 -4.06 -1.06
C ILE A 81 2.74 -3.18 -2.32
N GLU A 82 3.85 -2.48 -2.56
CA GLU A 82 4.09 -1.65 -3.72
C GLU A 82 4.16 -2.49 -5.01
N VAL A 83 4.80 -3.66 -4.95
CA VAL A 83 4.87 -4.61 -6.08
C VAL A 83 3.48 -5.12 -6.41
N TYR A 84 2.72 -5.55 -5.40
CA TYR A 84 1.32 -5.92 -5.57
C TYR A 84 0.51 -4.80 -6.23
N TYR A 85 0.62 -3.59 -5.70
CA TYR A 85 -0.14 -2.44 -6.17
C TYR A 85 0.13 -2.15 -7.64
N TYR A 86 1.39 -2.01 -8.06
CA TYR A 86 1.73 -1.64 -9.43
C TYR A 86 1.43 -2.77 -10.44
N GLU A 87 1.62 -4.03 -10.07
CA GLU A 87 1.21 -5.15 -10.92
C GLU A 87 -0.31 -5.22 -11.08
N LYS A 88 -1.07 -5.04 -9.99
CA LYS A 88 -2.54 -5.00 -10.03
C LYS A 88 -3.03 -3.80 -10.85
N LEU A 89 -2.40 -2.64 -10.70
CA LEU A 89 -2.72 -1.43 -11.47
C LEU A 89 -2.42 -1.62 -12.97
N ALA A 90 -1.33 -2.30 -13.32
CA ALA A 90 -1.04 -2.63 -14.71
C ALA A 90 -2.13 -3.49 -15.36
N LEU A 91 -2.64 -4.50 -14.65
CA LEU A 91 -3.77 -5.32 -15.12
C LEU A 91 -5.07 -4.52 -15.22
N LEU A 92 -5.31 -3.59 -14.31
CA LEU A 92 -6.48 -2.70 -14.36
C LEU A 92 -6.41 -1.76 -15.56
N ASN A 93 -5.24 -1.20 -15.86
CA ASN A 93 -5.02 -0.36 -17.03
C ASN A 93 -5.17 -1.15 -18.34
N GLN A 94 -4.85 -2.44 -18.36
CA GLN A 94 -5.14 -3.29 -19.51
C GLN A 94 -6.65 -3.48 -19.70
N CYS A 95 -7.44 -3.45 -18.63
CA CYS A 95 -8.89 -3.60 -18.66
C CYS A 95 -9.65 -2.26 -18.79
N ASP A 96 -8.95 -1.13 -18.97
CA ASP A 96 -9.51 0.23 -18.94
C ASP A 96 -10.36 0.54 -17.67
N ILE A 97 -9.92 0.01 -16.51
CA ILE A 97 -10.58 0.23 -15.22
C ILE A 97 -9.81 1.29 -14.43
N GLU A 98 -10.46 2.43 -14.17
CA GLU A 98 -9.85 3.60 -13.55
C GLU A 98 -10.63 4.13 -12.33
N GLY A 99 -10.02 5.06 -11.59
CA GLY A 99 -10.63 5.79 -10.49
C GLY A 99 -11.16 4.89 -9.37
N LYS A 100 -12.39 5.15 -8.92
CA LYS A 100 -13.00 4.42 -7.79
C LYS A 100 -13.12 2.93 -8.05
N ARG A 101 -13.40 2.53 -9.30
CA ARG A 101 -13.50 1.13 -9.71
C ARG A 101 -12.15 0.43 -9.58
N ALA A 102 -11.06 1.09 -9.98
CA ALA A 102 -9.70 0.58 -9.79
C ALA A 102 -9.39 0.40 -8.30
N VAL A 103 -9.74 1.38 -7.46
CA VAL A 103 -9.58 1.30 -5.99
C VAL A 103 -10.29 0.07 -5.43
N ASP A 104 -11.56 -0.16 -5.80
CA ASP A 104 -12.31 -1.33 -5.33
C ASP A 104 -11.65 -2.65 -5.72
N CYS A 105 -11.16 -2.74 -6.96
CA CYS A 105 -10.44 -3.93 -7.44
C CYS A 105 -9.12 -4.17 -6.69
N ILE A 106 -8.37 -3.10 -6.37
CA ILE A 106 -7.13 -3.21 -5.58
C ILE A 106 -7.45 -3.66 -4.16
N ILE A 107 -8.42 -3.04 -3.49
CA ILE A 107 -8.85 -3.44 -2.13
C ILE A 107 -9.36 -4.89 -2.12
N HIS A 108 -10.11 -5.28 -3.16
CA HIS A 108 -10.65 -6.63 -3.27
C HIS A 108 -9.53 -7.68 -3.26
N GLY A 109 -8.43 -7.43 -3.95
CA GLY A 109 -7.31 -8.36 -4.04
C GLY A 109 -6.36 -8.38 -2.82
N LEU A 110 -6.56 -7.50 -1.83
CA LEU A 110 -5.81 -7.57 -0.57
C LEU A 110 -6.19 -8.82 0.24
N THR A 111 -5.18 -9.58 0.66
CA THR A 111 -5.36 -10.80 1.47
C THR A 111 -5.38 -10.52 2.97
N ASP A 112 -4.65 -9.51 3.43
CA ASP A 112 -4.71 -9.07 4.82
C ASP A 112 -6.06 -8.38 5.11
N LYS A 113 -6.86 -9.02 5.97
CA LYS A 113 -8.20 -8.54 6.35
C LYS A 113 -8.15 -7.21 7.10
N THR A 114 -7.10 -6.94 7.87
CA THR A 114 -6.95 -5.71 8.64
C THR A 114 -6.67 -4.53 7.72
N ILE A 115 -5.70 -4.67 6.83
CA ILE A 115 -5.37 -3.65 5.81
C ILE A 115 -6.57 -3.43 4.88
N LYS A 116 -7.22 -4.51 4.44
CA LYS A 116 -8.42 -4.43 3.58
C LYS A 116 -9.57 -3.67 4.25
N SER A 117 -9.85 -3.94 5.51
CA SER A 117 -10.93 -3.27 6.25
C SER A 117 -10.64 -1.77 6.44
N SER A 118 -9.40 -1.45 6.81
CA SER A 118 -8.97 -0.06 6.96
C SER A 118 -8.98 0.70 5.63
N ALA A 119 -8.51 0.09 4.55
CA ALA A 119 -8.54 0.66 3.21
C ALA A 119 -9.97 0.92 2.70
N THR A 120 -10.90 0.00 2.97
CA THR A 120 -12.32 0.15 2.61
C THR A 120 -12.96 1.36 3.31
N THR A 121 -12.57 1.61 4.56
CA THR A 121 -13.10 2.72 5.37
C THR A 121 -12.61 4.09 4.89
N LEU A 122 -11.41 4.15 4.27
CA LEU A 122 -10.80 5.39 3.81
C LEU A 122 -11.55 6.06 2.63
N ARG A 123 -12.41 5.30 1.92
CA ARG A 123 -13.23 5.78 0.78
C ARG A 123 -12.42 6.53 -0.29
N CYS A 124 -11.21 6.05 -0.59
CA CYS A 124 -10.37 6.62 -1.65
C CYS A 124 -11.12 6.64 -2.99
N LEU A 125 -10.95 7.72 -3.74
CA LEU A 125 -11.50 7.86 -5.09
C LEU A 125 -10.46 7.52 -6.16
N GLN A 126 -9.17 7.65 -5.83
CA GLN A 126 -8.07 7.43 -6.76
C GLN A 126 -7.06 6.42 -6.19
N PRO A 127 -6.47 5.55 -7.04
CA PRO A 127 -5.49 4.55 -6.62
C PRO A 127 -4.31 5.12 -5.82
N GLU A 128 -3.82 6.31 -6.16
CA GLU A 128 -2.65 6.94 -5.54
C GLU A 128 -2.92 7.32 -4.07
N GLN A 129 -4.16 7.67 -3.75
CA GLN A 129 -4.59 7.93 -2.37
C GLN A 129 -4.51 6.65 -1.53
N LEU A 130 -4.94 5.53 -2.12
CA LEU A 130 -4.84 4.22 -1.48
C LEU A 130 -3.38 3.79 -1.31
N LEU A 131 -2.52 3.96 -2.32
CA LEU A 131 -1.11 3.62 -2.24
C LEU A 131 -0.42 4.31 -1.05
N ARG A 132 -0.66 5.62 -0.87
CA ARG A 132 -0.09 6.39 0.24
C ARG A 132 -0.43 5.76 1.59
N PHE A 133 -1.69 5.38 1.78
CA PHE A 133 -2.14 4.68 2.98
C PHE A 133 -1.46 3.31 3.14
N LEU A 134 -1.38 2.52 2.08
CA LEU A 134 -0.75 1.19 2.12
C LEU A 134 0.73 1.27 2.52
N MET A 135 1.45 2.29 2.04
CA MET A 135 2.84 2.53 2.40
C MET A 135 3.00 2.96 3.86
N SER A 136 2.17 3.87 4.37
CA SER A 136 2.25 4.33 5.76
C SER A 136 2.00 3.23 6.80
N ASN A 137 1.20 2.21 6.47
CA ASN A 137 0.96 1.08 7.38
C ASN A 137 2.13 0.08 7.45
N LYS A 138 3.06 0.10 6.47
CA LYS A 138 4.24 -0.77 6.45
C LYS A 138 5.26 -0.35 7.52
N GLU A 139 5.38 0.95 7.78
CA GLU A 139 6.30 1.49 8.79
C GLU A 139 5.88 1.15 10.22
N LEU A 140 4.57 0.95 10.46
CA LEU A 140 4.04 0.59 11.77
C LEU A 140 4.13 -0.92 12.09
N ASN A 141 4.28 -1.76 11.07
CA ASN A 141 4.31 -3.22 11.20
C ASN A 141 5.70 -3.82 11.02
N GLN A 142 6.77 -3.01 10.98
CA GLN A 142 8.12 -3.58 11.14
C GLN A 142 8.20 -4.18 12.55
N PRO A 143 8.50 -5.48 12.70
CA PRO A 143 8.84 -6.02 14.00
C PRO A 143 10.07 -5.25 14.46
N PHE A 144 9.93 -4.57 15.60
CA PHE A 144 11.04 -4.00 16.34
C PHE A 144 11.98 -5.17 16.63
N GLU A 145 12.99 -5.39 15.78
CA GLU A 145 14.09 -6.27 16.13
C GLU A 145 14.73 -5.66 17.37
N ARG A 146 14.37 -6.21 18.53
CA ARG A 146 15.07 -5.98 19.77
C ARG A 146 16.44 -6.62 19.58
N THR A 147 17.36 -5.89 18.98
CA THR A 147 18.78 -6.18 19.10
C THR A 147 19.13 -5.97 20.58
N TYR A 148 18.98 -7.03 21.36
CA TYR A 148 19.59 -7.16 22.67
C TYR A 148 21.11 -7.17 22.46
N ASN A 149 21.69 -5.99 22.30
CA ASN A 149 23.12 -5.83 22.48
C ASN A 149 23.40 -5.78 23.98
N ASN A 150 23.81 -6.95 24.47
CA ASN A 150 24.62 -7.12 25.66
C ASN A 150 25.76 -6.09 25.67
N PHE A 151 25.60 -5.01 26.42
CA PHE A 151 26.73 -4.35 27.07
C PHE A 151 26.70 -4.73 28.55
N ARG A 152 27.25 -5.92 28.82
CA ARG A 152 27.98 -6.12 30.07
C ARG A 152 29.19 -5.21 29.99
N SER A 153 29.25 -4.17 30.80
CA SER A 153 30.52 -3.54 31.16
C SER A 153 30.50 -3.31 32.65
N GLY A 154 31.47 -3.96 33.28
CA GLY A 154 31.62 -4.07 34.70
C GLY A 154 31.88 -2.72 35.36
N VAL A 155 31.47 -2.71 36.62
CA VAL A 155 31.92 -1.82 37.68
C VAL A 155 33.44 -1.68 37.63
N ASN A 156 33.93 -0.45 37.55
CA ASN A 156 35.07 0.00 38.35
C ASN A 156 34.87 1.46 38.74
N THR A 157 35.01 1.65 40.04
CA THR A 157 35.07 2.89 40.81
C THR A 157 36.16 3.82 40.30
N ASP A 158 35.91 5.12 40.32
CA ASP A 158 36.83 6.14 40.88
C ASP A 158 36.13 7.52 40.97
N VAL A 159 36.75 8.38 41.77
CA VAL A 159 36.12 9.31 42.72
C VAL A 159 36.13 10.78 42.20
N ILE A 160 35.29 11.62 42.83
CA ILE A 160 35.39 13.09 43.04
C ILE A 160 34.48 14.00 42.17
N SER A 161 33.36 14.39 42.81
CA SER A 161 32.83 15.75 43.05
C SER A 161 33.29 16.94 42.17
N VAL A 162 32.34 17.72 41.63
CA VAL A 162 31.98 19.09 42.08
C VAL A 162 31.07 19.77 41.03
N ASN A 163 29.99 20.39 41.53
CA ASN A 163 29.16 21.47 40.98
C ASN A 163 29.68 22.22 39.74
N ASN A 164 28.81 22.52 38.77
CA ASN A 164 28.05 23.78 38.76
C ASN A 164 27.15 23.95 37.53
N ASN A 165 26.15 24.81 37.74
CA ASN A 165 24.98 25.07 36.94
C ASN A 165 25.21 25.73 35.56
N ASN A 166 24.16 25.57 34.75
CA ASN A 166 23.68 26.42 33.65
C ASN A 166 24.42 26.34 32.29
N ARG A 167 23.74 25.71 31.32
CA ARG A 167 23.17 26.45 30.17
C ARG A 167 22.12 25.64 29.40
N LEU A 168 21.10 26.41 29.02
CA LEU A 168 19.80 26.04 28.47
C LEU A 168 19.86 25.53 27.02
N THR A 169 18.90 24.68 26.64
CA THR A 169 17.98 24.88 25.49
C THR A 169 16.87 23.81 25.59
N ASN A 170 15.69 24.12 26.11
CA ASN A 170 14.56 24.79 25.45
C ASN A 170 13.93 23.95 24.31
N LYS A 171 12.81 23.26 24.61
CA LYS A 171 11.48 23.51 23.99
C LYS A 171 10.42 22.46 24.42
N ASN A 172 9.39 22.98 25.10
CA ASN A 172 7.95 22.77 24.83
C ASN A 172 7.33 21.39 25.21
N ASN A 173 6.50 21.21 26.26
CA ASN A 173 5.19 21.85 26.56
C ASN A 173 4.42 22.15 25.27
N LEU A 174 3.26 21.59 24.91
CA LEU A 174 2.11 21.01 25.59
C LEU A 174 1.54 19.91 24.67
N ILE A 175 0.76 18.92 25.11
CA ILE A 175 -0.70 19.02 25.23
C ILE A 175 -1.14 18.07 26.36
N GLN A 176 -1.61 18.68 27.45
CA GLN A 176 -2.52 18.04 28.39
C GLN A 176 -3.84 17.77 27.66
N ASN A 177 -3.96 16.63 27.00
CA ASN A 177 -5.24 16.14 26.52
C ASN A 177 -5.97 15.49 27.70
N ASN A 178 -6.69 16.34 28.46
CA ASN A 178 -7.58 15.98 29.57
C ASN A 178 -8.73 15.00 29.20
N ASN A 179 -8.78 14.54 27.95
CA ASN A 179 -9.80 13.62 27.44
C ASN A 179 -9.28 12.22 27.09
N ILE A 180 -8.00 11.89 27.34
CA ILE A 180 -7.54 10.51 27.17
C ILE A 180 -7.90 9.68 28.40
N TYR A 181 -8.71 8.63 28.17
CA TYR A 181 -9.03 7.60 29.14
C TYR A 181 -8.12 6.38 28.93
N CYS A 182 -7.60 5.84 30.02
CA CYS A 182 -6.75 4.66 29.98
C CYS A 182 -7.57 3.41 29.67
N TYR A 183 -7.20 2.67 28.62
CA TYR A 183 -7.87 1.42 28.25
C TYR A 183 -7.68 0.26 29.27
N ASN A 184 -6.76 0.42 30.23
CA ASN A 184 -6.55 -0.55 31.31
C ASN A 184 -7.46 -0.28 32.52
N CYS A 185 -7.37 0.93 33.10
CA CYS A 185 -8.08 1.27 34.36
C CYS A 185 -9.29 2.18 34.17
N LYS A 186 -9.56 2.67 32.96
CA LYS A 186 -10.61 3.63 32.61
C LYS A 186 -10.51 5.00 33.29
N GLU A 187 -9.40 5.30 33.95
CA GLU A 187 -9.12 6.61 34.54
C GLU A 187 -8.58 7.59 33.48
N LYS A 188 -8.80 8.88 33.71
CA LYS A 188 -8.35 9.95 32.81
C LYS A 188 -6.91 10.34 33.11
N GLY A 189 -6.24 10.94 32.11
CA GLY A 189 -4.96 11.63 32.30
C GLY A 189 -3.71 10.81 31.98
N HIS A 190 -3.85 9.54 31.55
CA HIS A 190 -2.71 8.76 31.05
C HIS A 190 -3.13 7.72 29.98
N PRO A 191 -2.25 7.43 29.00
CA PRO A 191 -2.46 6.34 28.05
C PRO A 191 -2.15 4.97 28.69
N PHE A 192 -2.65 3.89 28.07
CA PHE A 192 -2.43 2.49 28.52
C PHE A 192 -0.97 2.19 28.86
N LEU A 193 -0.03 2.66 28.03
CA LEU A 193 1.41 2.42 28.18
C LEU A 193 2.03 3.00 29.46
N LYS A 194 1.37 3.98 30.09
CA LYS A 194 1.82 4.65 31.33
C LYS A 194 0.85 4.41 32.49
N CYS A 195 0.09 3.32 32.45
CA CYS A 195 -0.85 3.00 33.52
C CYS A 195 -0.11 2.52 34.78
N PRO A 196 -0.33 3.15 35.95
CA PRO A 196 0.30 2.73 37.20
C PRO A 196 -0.36 1.48 37.81
N LYS A 197 -1.48 1.01 37.24
CA LYS A 197 -2.24 -0.15 37.73
C LYS A 197 -1.89 -1.42 36.96
N PRO A 198 -1.97 -2.60 37.59
CA PRO A 198 -1.73 -3.88 36.92
C PRO A 198 -2.67 -4.08 35.73
N ILE A 199 -2.21 -4.80 34.71
CA ILE A 199 -2.95 -5.03 33.47
C ILE A 199 -4.16 -5.92 33.76
N ILE A 200 -5.36 -5.42 33.49
CA ILE A 200 -6.63 -6.14 33.66
C ILE A 200 -7.01 -6.75 32.30
N LYS A 201 -6.76 -8.06 32.15
CA LYS A 201 -7.17 -8.85 30.99
C LYS A 201 -8.32 -9.78 31.35
N CYS A 202 -9.38 -9.79 30.56
CA CYS A 202 -10.49 -10.72 30.76
C CYS A 202 -10.09 -12.12 30.32
N GLY A 203 -10.22 -13.12 31.21
CA GLY A 203 -9.90 -14.51 30.89
C GLY A 203 -10.92 -15.23 30.00
N LYS A 204 -12.06 -14.59 29.67
CA LYS A 204 -13.12 -15.17 28.82
C LYS A 204 -13.14 -14.64 27.39
N CYS A 205 -12.84 -13.36 27.17
CA CYS A 205 -12.90 -12.73 25.84
C CYS A 205 -11.56 -12.15 25.38
N ASP A 206 -10.50 -12.32 26.17
CA ASP A 206 -9.15 -11.80 25.95
C ASP A 206 -9.05 -10.27 25.79
N ARG A 207 -10.15 -9.53 25.93
CA ARG A 207 -10.18 -8.07 25.87
C ARG A 207 -9.72 -7.45 27.19
N MET A 208 -9.07 -6.30 27.10
CA MET A 208 -8.51 -5.57 28.25
C MET A 208 -9.53 -4.60 28.85
N GLY A 209 -9.30 -4.21 30.12
CA GLY A 209 -10.09 -3.16 30.79
C GLY A 209 -11.34 -3.63 31.54
N HIS A 210 -11.50 -4.94 31.76
CA HIS A 210 -12.51 -5.52 32.65
C HIS A 210 -12.08 -6.90 33.14
N LYS A 211 -12.56 -7.31 34.32
CA LYS A 211 -12.37 -8.66 34.87
C LYS A 211 -13.37 -9.64 34.25
N THR A 212 -13.07 -10.93 34.34
CA THR A 212 -13.90 -12.03 33.84
C THR A 212 -15.37 -12.00 34.31
N GLU A 213 -15.59 -11.47 35.52
CA GLU A 213 -16.92 -11.26 36.13
C GLU A 213 -17.76 -10.17 35.45
N ASN A 214 -17.13 -9.16 34.85
CA ASN A 214 -17.80 -8.01 34.20
C ASN A 214 -17.74 -8.11 32.67
N CYS A 215 -17.72 -9.33 32.13
CA CYS A 215 -17.59 -9.59 30.71
C CYS A 215 -18.95 -9.53 30.01
N PHE A 216 -19.14 -8.52 29.16
CA PHE A 216 -20.36 -8.34 28.35
C PHE A 216 -20.59 -9.43 27.30
N ALA A 217 -19.60 -10.30 27.03
CA ALA A 217 -19.78 -11.44 26.14
C ALA A 217 -20.71 -12.53 26.71
N VAL A 218 -21.00 -12.50 28.02
CA VAL A 218 -21.87 -13.48 28.68
C VAL A 218 -23.37 -13.16 28.51
N ILE A 219 -23.73 -11.91 28.18
CA ILE A 219 -25.14 -11.47 28.17
C ILE A 219 -25.89 -11.90 26.89
N ASN A 220 -25.19 -12.22 25.80
CA ASN A 220 -25.83 -12.54 24.52
C ASN A 220 -25.95 -14.05 24.20
N ALA A 221 -25.68 -14.94 25.17
CA ALA A 221 -25.67 -16.37 24.90
C ALA A 221 -26.91 -17.13 25.39
N ASN A 222 -27.73 -16.58 26.28
CA ASN A 222 -28.89 -17.28 26.84
C ASN A 222 -30.20 -16.50 26.65
N GLU A 223 -31.07 -17.07 25.81
CA GLU A 223 -32.54 -16.96 25.82
C GLU A 223 -33.20 -15.71 25.24
N ARG A 224 -33.45 -15.77 23.92
CA ARG A 224 -34.78 -15.42 23.38
C ARG A 224 -35.69 -16.64 23.51
N PRO A 225 -36.91 -16.50 24.05
CA PRO A 225 -38.05 -17.24 23.57
C PRO A 225 -39.00 -16.32 22.80
N CYS A 226 -39.57 -16.87 21.73
CA CYS A 226 -40.73 -16.33 21.03
C CYS A 226 -41.91 -16.13 21.99
N SER A 227 -42.50 -14.93 21.98
CA SER A 227 -43.92 -14.63 21.75
C SER A 227 -44.08 -13.11 21.68
#